data_AF-A0A2U3GSQ5-F1
#
_entry.id   AF-A0A2U3GSQ5-F1
#
_cell.length_a   1.000
_cell.length_b   1.000
_cell.length_c   1.000
_cell.angle_alpha   90.00
_cell.angle_beta   90.00
_cell.angle_gamma   90.00
#
_symmetry.space_group_name_H-M   'P 1'
#
loop_
_entity.id
_entity.type
_entity.pdbx_description
1 polymer ?
#
loop_
_entity_poly.entity_id
_entity_poly.type
_entity_poly.pdbx_seq_one_letter_code
_entity_poly.pdbx_strand_id
1 'polypeptide(L)'
;MGNTQAYPVYRAFDVASIVSVASALVQCGEVRGDGTVCPDLDAELRDVDVALKARGLFPEARFFHRCSDFWSTELPDDAGVLAGLLPVELTVEEVGEDILSRAVEVLRSAVWGQLAWMGLTWPAIPELDLGPEYARTGVQACFNIDANHEPVTGHTVYVHVYPGDEDRARHLARLVGKDIIGPPEHGW
;
A
#
# COMPACT_ATOMS: atom_id res chain seq x y z
N MET A 1 -5.18 -15.61 -2.34
CA MET A 1 -6.54 -15.20 -1.96
C MET A 1 -6.64 -15.38 -0.47
N GLY A 2 -6.17 -14.37 0.22
CA GLY A 2 -6.31 -14.23 1.64
C GLY A 2 -7.70 -13.73 1.99
N ASN A 3 -8.01 -14.00 3.25
CA ASN A 3 -9.31 -13.77 3.85
C ASN A 3 -9.09 -12.80 5.01
N THR A 4 -8.31 -11.75 4.81
CA THR A 4 -8.16 -10.70 5.82
C THR A 4 -9.39 -9.79 5.82
N GLN A 5 -9.69 -9.18 6.97
CA GLN A 5 -10.59 -8.03 7.03
C GLN A 5 -9.77 -6.75 7.13
N ALA A 6 -10.04 -5.80 6.25
CA ALA A 6 -9.38 -4.51 6.20
C ALA A 6 -10.26 -3.46 6.89
N TYR A 7 -9.81 -2.93 8.02
CA TYR A 7 -10.53 -1.88 8.74
C TYR A 7 -9.95 -0.50 8.40
N PRO A 8 -10.76 0.45 7.88
CA PRO A 8 -10.28 1.79 7.59
C PRO A 8 -10.03 2.55 8.90
N VAL A 9 -8.86 3.15 9.04
CA VAL A 9 -8.44 3.86 10.26
C VAL A 9 -8.10 5.34 10.04
N TYR A 10 -7.81 5.74 8.80
CA TYR A 10 -7.50 7.12 8.48
C TYR A 10 -7.82 7.43 7.03
N ARG A 11 -8.48 8.57 6.77
CA ARG A 11 -8.80 9.05 5.43
C ARG A 11 -8.36 10.50 5.25
N ALA A 12 -7.68 10.79 4.15
CA ALA A 12 -7.18 12.11 3.81
C ALA A 12 -6.98 12.27 2.30
N PHE A 13 -6.68 13.49 1.85
CA PHE A 13 -6.29 13.77 0.46
C PHE A 13 -4.78 13.98 0.30
N ASP A 14 -4.04 14.16 1.40
CA ASP A 14 -2.60 14.35 1.35
C ASP A 14 -1.88 12.99 1.38
N VAL A 15 -1.22 12.65 0.28
CA VAL A 15 -0.49 11.38 0.11
C VAL A 15 0.55 11.17 1.22
N ALA A 16 1.29 12.22 1.59
CA ALA A 16 2.34 12.10 2.59
C ALA A 16 1.78 11.77 3.98
N SER A 17 0.64 12.36 4.37
CA SER A 17 -0.05 12.07 5.62
C SER A 17 -0.54 10.61 5.70
N ILE A 18 -1.00 10.07 4.58
CA ILE A 18 -1.46 8.68 4.46
C ILE A 18 -0.29 7.73 4.66
N VAL A 19 0.81 7.95 3.94
CA VAL A 19 2.03 7.15 4.11
C VAL A 19 2.56 7.25 5.54
N SER A 20 2.57 8.44 6.13
CA SER A 20 3.03 8.63 7.51
C SER A 20 2.21 7.83 8.53
N VAL A 21 0.87 7.82 8.41
CA VAL A 21 0.02 7.03 9.31
C VAL A 21 0.18 5.53 9.07
N ALA A 22 0.30 5.10 7.81
CA ALA A 22 0.55 3.71 7.48
C ALA A 22 1.89 3.23 8.06
N SER A 23 2.98 3.99 7.90
CA SER A 23 4.28 3.68 8.49
C SER A 23 4.22 3.60 10.02
N ALA A 24 3.45 4.47 10.69
CA ALA A 24 3.28 4.40 12.14
C ALA A 24 2.56 3.12 12.59
N LEU A 25 1.58 2.62 11.81
CA LEU A 25 0.90 1.36 12.09
C LEU A 25 1.80 0.15 11.85
N VAL A 26 2.64 0.20 10.82
CA VAL A 26 3.64 -0.84 10.53
C VAL A 26 4.58 -1.01 11.72
N GLN A 27 4.96 0.08 12.39
CA GLN A 27 5.79 0.06 13.61
C GLN A 27 5.11 -0.57 14.83
N CYS A 28 3.78 -0.77 14.81
CA CYS A 28 3.08 -1.54 15.84
C CYS A 28 3.20 -3.06 15.63
N GLY A 29 3.63 -3.50 14.45
CA GLY A 29 3.86 -4.90 14.13
C GLY A 29 5.32 -5.33 14.33
N GLU A 30 5.50 -6.62 14.55
CA GLU A 30 6.81 -7.26 14.57
C GLU A 30 7.10 -7.89 13.20
N VAL A 31 8.38 -7.93 12.81
CA VAL A 31 8.83 -8.65 11.62
C VAL A 31 9.37 -10.01 12.05
N ARG A 32 9.00 -11.09 11.33
CA ARG A 32 9.60 -12.40 11.58
C ARG A 32 11.05 -12.41 11.10
N GLY A 33 12.00 -12.56 12.02
CA GLY A 33 13.43 -12.68 11.71
C GLY A 33 14.18 -11.35 11.86
N ASP A 34 15.27 -11.21 11.11
CA ASP A 34 16.16 -10.02 11.09
C ASP A 34 15.81 -9.02 9.96
N GLY A 35 14.70 -9.26 9.26
CA GLY A 35 14.27 -8.43 8.12
C GLY A 35 13.43 -7.21 8.51
N THR A 36 13.30 -6.30 7.54
CA THR A 36 12.34 -5.20 7.55
C THR A 36 11.16 -5.58 6.66
N VAL A 37 9.92 -5.28 7.07
CA VAL A 37 8.76 -5.42 6.16
C VAL A 37 8.71 -4.20 5.26
N CYS A 38 9.05 -4.41 4.00
CA CYS A 38 8.91 -3.42 2.95
C CYS A 38 7.51 -3.57 2.30
N PRO A 39 6.83 -2.47 1.93
CA PRO A 39 5.60 -2.56 1.17
C PRO A 39 5.86 -2.84 -0.29
N ASP A 40 4.89 -3.48 -0.92
CA ASP A 40 4.76 -3.46 -2.37
C ASP A 40 4.02 -2.18 -2.79
N LEU A 41 4.50 -1.53 -3.85
CA LEU A 41 3.86 -0.37 -4.47
C LEU A 41 3.20 -0.81 -5.77
N ASP A 42 1.90 -0.56 -5.89
CA ASP A 42 1.21 -0.60 -7.18
C ASP A 42 0.61 0.76 -7.51
N ALA A 43 0.63 1.15 -8.79
CA ALA A 43 0.01 2.40 -9.23
C ALA A 43 -0.34 2.39 -10.73
N GLU A 44 -1.45 3.02 -11.11
CA GLU A 44 -1.75 3.28 -12.53
C GLU A 44 -1.31 4.69 -12.92
N LEU A 45 -0.49 4.76 -13.97
CA LEU A 45 0.09 5.97 -14.50
C LEU A 45 -0.54 6.26 -15.88
N ARG A 46 -1.07 7.47 -16.05
CA ARG A 46 -1.71 7.95 -17.30
C ARG A 46 -0.97 9.10 -17.97
N ASP A 47 0.18 9.48 -17.42
CA ASP A 47 0.99 10.59 -17.90
C ASP A 47 2.40 10.11 -18.23
N VAL A 48 2.92 10.56 -19.38
CA VAL A 48 4.22 10.15 -19.90
C VAL A 48 5.35 10.60 -18.96
N ASP A 49 5.29 11.84 -18.47
CA ASP A 49 6.33 12.39 -17.60
C ASP A 49 6.34 11.66 -16.26
N VAL A 50 5.15 11.31 -15.74
CA VAL A 50 5.03 10.51 -14.51
C VAL A 50 5.59 9.09 -14.72
N ALA A 51 5.29 8.45 -15.84
CA ALA A 51 5.83 7.12 -16.15
C ALA A 51 7.36 7.13 -16.29
N LEU A 52 7.93 8.11 -16.99
CA LEU A 52 9.39 8.27 -17.12
C LEU A 52 10.04 8.61 -15.78
N LYS A 53 9.38 9.42 -14.94
CA LYS A 53 9.84 9.72 -13.59
C LYS A 53 9.85 8.46 -12.72
N ALA A 54 8.77 7.69 -12.70
CA ALA A 54 8.69 6.43 -11.96
C ALA A 54 9.80 5.46 -12.39
N ARG A 55 10.02 5.32 -13.71
CA ARG A 55 11.12 4.53 -14.27
C ARG A 55 12.48 4.92 -13.69
N GLY A 56 12.77 6.22 -13.62
CA GLY A 56 14.03 6.72 -13.05
C GLY A 56 14.15 6.54 -11.53
N LEU A 57 13.03 6.60 -10.80
CA LEU A 57 12.99 6.41 -9.35
C LEU A 57 13.10 4.94 -8.93
N PHE A 58 12.62 4.04 -9.79
CA PHE A 58 12.52 2.60 -9.55
C PHE A 58 13.10 1.80 -10.73
N PRO A 59 14.44 1.60 -10.75
CA PRO A 59 15.10 0.87 -11.84
C PRO A 59 14.73 -0.61 -11.93
N GLU A 60 14.26 -1.20 -10.84
CA GLU A 60 13.86 -2.62 -10.75
C GLU A 60 12.34 -2.80 -10.85
N ALA A 61 11.60 -1.71 -11.11
CA ALA A 61 10.15 -1.76 -11.28
C ALA A 61 9.73 -2.59 -12.49
N ARG A 62 8.52 -3.14 -12.40
CA ARG A 62 7.79 -3.72 -13.52
C ARG A 62 6.66 -2.80 -13.93
N PHE A 63 6.44 -2.72 -15.23
CA PHE A 63 5.36 -1.97 -15.84
C PHE A 63 4.49 -2.92 -16.64
N PHE A 64 3.18 -2.82 -16.50
CA PHE A 64 2.22 -3.67 -17.19
C PHE A 64 1.32 -2.83 -18.08
N HIS A 65 1.10 -3.30 -19.30
CA HIS A 65 0.12 -2.76 -20.22
C HIS A 65 -0.63 -3.91 -20.89
N ARG A 66 -1.93 -4.02 -20.60
CA ARG A 66 -2.82 -5.08 -21.13
C ARG A 66 -2.34 -6.49 -20.77
N CYS A 67 -1.51 -7.09 -21.63
CA CYS A 67 -0.99 -8.45 -21.49
C CYS A 67 0.54 -8.49 -21.66
N SER A 68 1.19 -7.32 -21.68
CA SER A 68 2.63 -7.18 -21.79
C SER A 68 3.18 -6.59 -20.52
N ASP A 69 4.27 -7.17 -20.04
CA ASP A 69 5.06 -6.67 -18.93
C ASP A 69 6.43 -6.21 -19.44
N PHE A 70 6.95 -5.16 -18.82
CA PHE A 70 8.21 -4.54 -19.14
C PHE A 70 8.97 -4.32 -17.85
N TRP A 71 10.25 -4.63 -17.83
CA TRP A 71 11.13 -4.05 -16.84
C TRP A 71 11.28 -2.55 -17.09
N SER A 72 11.58 -1.79 -16.03
CA SER A 72 11.86 -0.36 -16.11
C SER A 72 12.87 -0.01 -17.23
N THR A 73 13.88 -0.86 -17.44
CA THR A 73 14.91 -0.72 -18.49
C THR A 73 14.42 -0.99 -19.91
N GLU A 74 13.25 -1.60 -20.07
CA GLU A 74 12.65 -1.97 -21.36
C GLU A 74 11.58 -0.97 -21.82
N LEU A 75 11.17 -0.04 -20.95
CA LEU A 75 10.22 1.01 -21.32
C LEU A 75 10.80 1.94 -22.38
N PRO A 76 10.03 2.26 -23.45
CA PRO A 76 10.47 3.17 -24.49
C PRO A 76 10.91 4.54 -23.96
N ASP A 77 12.08 5.03 -24.41
CA ASP A 77 12.52 6.41 -24.16
C ASP A 77 11.73 7.43 -24.98
N ASP A 78 11.19 7.03 -26.13
CA ASP A 78 10.41 7.90 -26.98
C ASP A 78 9.04 8.17 -26.35
N ALA A 79 8.77 9.45 -26.05
CA ALA A 79 7.54 9.89 -25.42
C ALA A 79 6.29 9.56 -26.25
N GLY A 80 6.38 9.57 -27.57
CA GLY A 80 5.26 9.23 -28.46
C GLY A 80 4.93 7.74 -28.43
N VAL A 81 5.95 6.88 -28.41
CA VAL A 81 5.78 5.43 -28.24
C VAL A 81 5.23 5.11 -26.86
N LEU A 82 5.79 5.71 -25.80
CA LEU A 82 5.33 5.52 -24.43
C LEU A 82 3.88 6.01 -24.24
N ALA A 83 3.50 7.15 -24.84
CA ALA A 83 2.12 7.63 -24.82
C ALA A 83 1.13 6.58 -25.39
N GLY A 84 1.55 5.80 -26.38
CA GLY A 84 0.77 4.71 -26.95
C GLY A 84 0.58 3.50 -26.03
N LEU A 85 1.37 3.40 -24.96
CA LEU A 85 1.29 2.35 -23.94
C LEU A 85 0.49 2.79 -22.71
N LEU A 86 0.04 4.04 -22.60
CA LEU A 86 -0.73 4.49 -21.44
C LEU A 86 -2.20 4.00 -21.50
N PRO A 87 -2.86 3.75 -20.35
CA PRO A 87 -2.27 3.67 -19.01
C PRO A 87 -1.31 2.48 -18.86
N VAL A 88 -0.31 2.65 -17.99
CA VAL A 88 0.57 1.57 -17.52
C VAL A 88 0.39 1.38 -16.02
N GLU A 89 0.38 0.14 -15.58
CA GLU A 89 0.42 -0.21 -14.16
C GLU A 89 1.89 -0.40 -13.75
N LEU A 90 2.31 0.28 -12.70
CA LEU A 90 3.60 0.15 -12.06
C LEU A 90 3.47 -0.85 -10.90
N THR A 91 4.38 -1.80 -10.79
CA THR A 91 4.59 -2.61 -9.60
C THR A 91 6.05 -2.52 -9.16
N VAL A 92 6.26 -2.27 -7.88
CA VAL A 92 7.58 -2.30 -7.23
C VAL A 92 7.45 -3.17 -5.99
N GLU A 93 8.22 -4.24 -5.96
CA GLU A 93 8.27 -5.14 -4.80
C GLU A 93 9.27 -4.59 -3.77
N GLU A 94 8.99 -4.81 -2.50
CA GLU A 94 9.91 -4.55 -1.37
C GLU A 94 10.52 -3.12 -1.34
N VAL A 95 9.67 -2.09 -1.40
CA VAL A 95 10.08 -0.68 -1.37
C VAL A 95 10.75 -0.32 -0.02
N GLY A 96 12.07 -0.17 0.01
CA GLY A 96 12.81 0.25 1.22
C GLY A 96 12.33 1.57 1.83
N GLU A 97 12.65 1.82 3.11
CA GLU A 97 12.23 3.04 3.82
C GLU A 97 12.75 4.33 3.16
N ASP A 98 13.95 4.29 2.59
CA ASP A 98 14.54 5.40 1.83
C ASP A 98 13.78 5.68 0.51
N ILE A 99 13.01 4.70 0.03
CA ILE A 99 12.27 4.72 -1.22
C ILE A 99 10.81 5.18 -1.01
N LEU A 100 10.27 5.16 0.21
CA LEU A 100 8.90 5.65 0.51
C LEU A 100 8.69 7.11 0.08
N SER A 101 9.72 7.94 0.21
CA SER A 101 9.68 9.33 -0.28
C SER A 101 9.46 9.41 -1.79
N ARG A 102 10.07 8.50 -2.56
CA ARG A 102 9.91 8.37 -4.01
C ARG A 102 8.53 7.82 -4.38
N ALA A 103 8.01 6.88 -3.60
CA ALA A 103 6.65 6.36 -3.77
C ALA A 103 5.62 7.49 -3.62
N VAL A 104 5.76 8.34 -2.60
CA VAL A 104 4.90 9.53 -2.42
C VAL A 104 4.94 10.45 -3.65
N GLU A 105 6.09 10.63 -4.27
CA GLU A 105 6.21 11.47 -5.48
C GLU A 105 5.42 10.91 -6.67
N VAL A 106 5.42 9.58 -6.87
CA VAL A 106 4.66 8.93 -7.94
C VAL A 106 3.16 8.95 -7.62
N LEU A 107 2.78 8.59 -6.39
CA LEU A 107 1.39 8.46 -5.94
C LEU A 107 0.61 9.79 -5.98
N ARG A 108 1.30 10.94 -5.86
CA ARG A 108 0.67 12.28 -6.01
C ARG A 108 0.05 12.52 -7.38
N SER A 109 0.56 11.84 -8.41
CA SER A 109 0.11 12.02 -9.80
C SER A 109 -0.48 10.75 -10.41
N ALA A 110 -0.47 9.64 -9.66
CA ALA A 110 -1.08 8.39 -10.08
C ALA A 110 -2.61 8.53 -10.13
N VAL A 111 -3.25 7.78 -11.03
CA VAL A 111 -4.72 7.70 -11.11
C VAL A 111 -5.25 7.01 -9.86
N TRP A 112 -4.64 5.86 -9.55
CA TRP A 112 -4.81 5.14 -8.31
C TRP A 112 -3.46 4.54 -7.90
N GLY A 113 -3.34 4.13 -6.65
CA GLY A 113 -2.21 3.34 -6.18
C GLY A 113 -2.46 2.69 -4.83
N GLN A 114 -1.53 1.83 -4.42
CA GLN A 114 -1.48 1.27 -3.08
C GLN A 114 -0.04 1.11 -2.60
N LEU A 115 0.15 1.13 -1.27
CA LEU A 115 1.31 0.57 -0.60
C LEU A 115 0.83 -0.54 0.34
N ALA A 116 1.39 -1.73 0.20
CA ALA A 116 0.94 -2.96 0.86
C ALA A 116 2.05 -3.56 1.73
N TRP A 117 2.02 -3.32 3.04
CA TRP A 117 2.91 -3.98 4.00
C TRP A 117 2.28 -5.30 4.43
N MET A 118 2.73 -6.40 3.84
CA MET A 118 2.26 -7.75 4.15
C MET A 118 3.21 -8.48 5.08
N GLY A 119 2.72 -9.51 5.77
CA GLY A 119 3.57 -10.40 6.57
C GLY A 119 4.02 -9.83 7.92
N LEU A 120 3.38 -8.77 8.41
CA LEU A 120 3.56 -8.28 9.77
C LEU A 120 3.13 -9.35 10.79
N THR A 121 3.63 -9.30 12.01
CA THR A 121 3.08 -10.05 13.13
C THR A 121 2.47 -9.06 14.10
N TRP A 122 1.17 -9.15 14.35
CA TRP A 122 0.55 -8.32 15.38
C TRP A 122 0.89 -8.87 16.76
N PRO A 123 1.30 -8.00 17.70
CA PRO A 123 1.64 -8.41 19.04
C PRO A 123 0.42 -8.97 19.78
N ALA A 124 0.67 -9.69 20.86
CA ALA A 124 -0.39 -10.05 21.79
C ALA A 124 -0.97 -8.79 22.45
N ILE A 125 -2.27 -8.82 22.76
CA ILE A 125 -2.97 -7.77 23.51
C ILE A 125 -3.62 -8.44 24.72
N PRO A 126 -2.88 -8.61 25.83
CA PRO A 126 -3.36 -9.34 27.01
C PRO A 126 -4.63 -8.76 27.61
N GLU A 127 -4.82 -7.44 27.52
CA GLU A 127 -6.00 -6.74 28.05
C GLU A 127 -7.30 -7.13 27.34
N LEU A 128 -7.20 -7.73 26.15
CA LEU A 128 -8.31 -8.19 25.32
C LEU A 128 -8.36 -9.72 25.19
N ASP A 129 -7.50 -10.46 25.90
CA ASP A 129 -7.32 -11.91 25.76
C ASP A 129 -6.96 -12.34 24.33
N LEU A 130 -6.21 -11.48 23.62
CA LEU A 130 -5.79 -11.71 22.24
C LEU A 130 -4.32 -12.11 22.17
N GLY A 131 -4.04 -13.30 21.64
CA GLY A 131 -2.68 -13.76 21.35
C GLY A 131 -2.02 -13.00 20.20
N PRO A 132 -0.75 -13.31 19.87
CA PRO A 132 -0.12 -12.79 18.66
C PRO A 132 -0.79 -13.37 17.41
N GLU A 133 -0.83 -12.61 16.32
CA GLU A 133 -1.44 -13.01 15.04
C GLU A 133 -0.44 -12.78 13.90
N TYR A 134 -0.33 -13.72 12.95
CA TYR A 134 0.74 -13.77 11.96
C TYR A 134 0.30 -14.20 10.55
N ALA A 135 -0.91 -14.73 10.39
CA ALA A 135 -1.36 -15.32 9.13
C ALA A 135 -2.15 -14.33 8.26
N ARG A 136 -2.70 -13.28 8.87
CA ARG A 136 -3.74 -12.41 8.30
C ARG A 136 -3.53 -10.96 8.71
N THR A 137 -2.33 -10.46 8.46
CA THR A 137 -1.79 -9.24 9.08
C THR A 137 -1.09 -8.37 8.06
N GLY A 138 -1.31 -7.07 8.17
CA GLY A 138 -0.71 -6.11 7.25
C GLY A 138 -1.32 -4.71 7.36
N VAL A 139 -0.65 -3.75 6.74
CA VAL A 139 -1.15 -2.38 6.59
C VAL A 139 -1.26 -2.10 5.09
N GLN A 140 -2.37 -1.50 4.67
CA GLN A 140 -2.56 -1.07 3.29
C GLN A 140 -2.84 0.44 3.29
N ALA A 141 -2.12 1.18 2.47
CA ALA A 141 -2.45 2.56 2.14
C ALA A 141 -2.98 2.60 0.71
N CYS A 142 -4.26 2.90 0.54
CA CYS A 142 -4.91 3.01 -0.77
C CYS A 142 -5.05 4.47 -1.20
N PHE A 143 -4.79 4.75 -2.47
CA PHE A 143 -4.85 6.08 -3.07
C PHE A 143 -5.85 6.07 -4.23
N ASN A 144 -6.99 6.76 -4.05
CA ASN A 144 -8.12 6.83 -4.99
C ASN A 144 -8.81 5.48 -5.27
N ILE A 145 -8.52 4.48 -4.44
CA ILE A 145 -9.16 3.17 -4.40
C ILE A 145 -9.43 2.78 -2.94
N ASP A 146 -10.35 1.84 -2.72
CA ASP A 146 -10.59 1.20 -1.42
C ASP A 146 -9.75 -0.09 -1.29
N ALA A 147 -9.94 -0.87 -0.22
CA ALA A 147 -9.19 -2.11 0.00
C ALA A 147 -9.59 -3.23 -0.98
N ASN A 148 -10.77 -3.13 -1.61
CA ASN A 148 -11.25 -4.02 -2.67
C ASN A 148 -10.79 -3.58 -4.07
N HIS A 149 -9.95 -2.55 -4.15
CA HIS A 149 -9.51 -1.90 -5.40
C HIS A 149 -10.63 -1.23 -6.19
N GLU A 150 -11.74 -0.88 -5.53
CA GLU A 150 -12.82 -0.10 -6.14
C GLU A 150 -12.49 1.39 -6.10
N PRO A 151 -12.77 2.17 -7.17
CA PRO A 151 -12.47 3.60 -7.19
C PRO A 151 -13.20 4.39 -6.10
N VAL A 152 -12.47 5.20 -5.34
CA VAL A 152 -13.02 6.12 -4.33
C VAL A 152 -12.34 7.47 -4.38
N THR A 153 -12.99 8.49 -3.80
CA THR A 153 -12.37 9.81 -3.67
C THR A 153 -11.49 9.90 -2.44
N GLY A 154 -10.24 10.32 -2.62
CA GLY A 154 -9.26 10.47 -1.55
C GLY A 154 -8.49 9.19 -1.28
N HIS A 155 -7.87 9.11 -0.11
CA HIS A 155 -6.92 8.05 0.23
C HIS A 155 -7.25 7.50 1.60
N THR A 156 -7.10 6.20 1.81
CA THR A 156 -7.47 5.53 3.06
C THR A 156 -6.36 4.59 3.51
N VAL A 157 -6.05 4.61 4.80
CA VAL A 157 -5.19 3.61 5.46
C VAL A 157 -6.07 2.55 6.10
N TYR A 158 -5.71 1.29 5.89
CA TYR A 158 -6.36 0.12 6.42
C TYR A 158 -5.42 -0.72 7.27
N VAL A 159 -5.97 -1.32 8.31
CA VAL A 159 -5.31 -2.36 9.11
C VAL A 159 -5.96 -3.70 8.77
N HIS A 160 -5.16 -4.68 8.37
CA HIS A 160 -5.61 -6.03 8.07
C HIS A 160 -5.47 -6.91 9.31
N VAL A 161 -6.56 -7.57 9.67
CA VAL A 161 -6.62 -8.51 10.79
C VAL A 161 -7.37 -9.78 10.37
N TYR A 162 -7.34 -10.80 11.24
CA TYR A 162 -8.16 -11.99 11.09
C TYR A 162 -9.67 -11.62 11.10
N PRO A 163 -10.52 -12.28 10.30
CA PRO A 163 -11.96 -11.99 10.31
C PRO A 163 -12.59 -12.10 11.70
N GLY A 164 -13.31 -11.06 12.12
CA GLY A 164 -13.94 -10.97 13.43
C GLY A 164 -13.05 -10.36 14.53
N ASP A 165 -11.79 -10.01 14.23
CA ASP A 165 -10.85 -9.44 15.19
C ASP A 165 -10.84 -7.89 15.18
N GLU A 166 -12.03 -7.28 15.21
CA GLU A 166 -12.20 -5.82 15.21
C GLU A 166 -11.50 -5.17 16.41
N ASP A 167 -11.51 -5.84 17.57
CA ASP A 167 -10.90 -5.34 18.80
C ASP A 167 -9.39 -5.14 18.64
N ARG A 168 -8.69 -6.05 17.94
CA ARG A 168 -7.28 -5.85 17.56
C ARG A 168 -7.10 -4.66 16.63
N ALA A 169 -7.90 -4.58 15.56
CA ALA A 169 -7.79 -3.48 14.59
C ALA A 169 -7.97 -2.12 15.29
N ARG A 170 -8.95 -2.03 16.19
CA ARG A 170 -9.24 -0.84 17.00
C ARG A 170 -8.11 -0.53 17.97
N HIS A 171 -7.53 -1.54 18.61
CA HIS A 171 -6.38 -1.37 19.48
C HIS A 171 -5.18 -0.79 18.71
N LEU A 172 -4.82 -1.39 17.57
CA LEU A 172 -3.72 -0.93 16.70
C LEU A 172 -3.94 0.51 16.22
N ALA A 173 -5.16 0.83 15.78
CA ALA A 173 -5.51 2.20 15.38
C ALA A 173 -5.26 3.21 16.51
N ARG A 174 -5.60 2.85 17.76
CA ARG A 174 -5.42 3.74 18.92
C ARG A 174 -3.96 3.97 19.29
N LEU A 175 -3.08 3.00 19.05
CA LEU A 175 -1.63 3.16 19.29
C LEU A 175 -1.03 4.31 18.47
N VAL A 176 -1.60 4.60 17.29
CA VAL A 176 -1.20 5.71 16.42
C VAL A 176 -2.13 6.94 16.53
N GLY A 177 -2.95 7.00 17.58
CA GLY A 177 -3.87 8.12 17.82
C GLY A 177 -5.03 8.21 16.83
N LYS A 178 -5.44 7.09 16.23
CA LYS A 178 -6.58 6.96 15.32
C LYS A 178 -7.67 6.06 15.92
N ASP A 179 -8.76 5.88 15.20
CA ASP A 179 -9.83 4.93 15.49
C ASP A 179 -10.38 4.37 14.17
N ILE A 180 -11.17 3.30 14.23
CA ILE A 180 -11.85 2.75 13.05
C ILE A 180 -12.91 3.76 12.58
N ILE A 181 -12.89 4.10 11.28
CA ILE A 181 -13.74 5.16 10.70
C ILE A 181 -14.85 4.63 9.78
N GLY A 182 -15.02 3.30 9.67
CA GLY A 182 -15.99 2.69 8.78
C GLY A 182 -16.10 1.17 8.97
N PRO A 183 -17.02 0.52 8.24
CA PRO A 183 -17.16 -0.93 8.25
C PRO A 183 -15.90 -1.62 7.68
N PRO A 184 -15.68 -2.91 8.00
CA PRO A 184 -14.60 -3.67 7.38
C PRO A 184 -14.85 -3.91 5.89
N GLU A 185 -13.78 -3.91 5.13
CA GLU A 185 -13.71 -4.27 3.71
C GLU A 185 -12.99 -5.62 3.52
N HIS A 186 -13.05 -6.21 2.32
CA HIS A 186 -12.28 -7.41 2.01
C HIS A 186 -10.82 -7.01 1.81
N GLY A 187 -9.92 -7.64 2.55
CA GLY A 187 -8.48 -7.45 2.35
C GLY A 187 -7.87 -8.55 1.49
N TRP A 188 -6.53 -8.58 1.44
CA TRP A 188 -5.79 -9.57 0.66
C TRP A 188 -5.98 -11.01 1.11
#